data_AF-A0A522YSM4-F1
#
_entry.id   AF-A0A522YSM4-F1
#
_cell.length_a   1.000
_cell.length_b   1.000
_cell.length_c   1.000
_cell.angle_alpha   90.00
_cell.angle_beta   90.00
_cell.angle_gamma   90.00
#
_symmetry.space_group_name_H-M   'P 1'
#
loop_
_entity.id
_entity.type
_entity.pdbx_description
1 polymer ?
#
loop_
_entity_poly.entity_id
_entity_poly.type
_entity_poly.pdbx_seq_one_letter_code
_entity_poly.pdbx_strand_id
1 'polypeptide(L)'
;QPRLDWQMWFAALSPVQQNPWYASLLKRLLEGSPPVRALFMDPPFPARPPTFLRSVFLEYRFAPPGAPGGVWWERRVLGLYAPVVMLGPDGTLTAVELAR
;
A
#
# COMPACT_ATOMS: atom_id res chain seq x y z
N GLN A 1 11.17 -8.52 -14.99
CA GLN A 1 11.01 -9.08 -13.64
C GLN A 1 10.43 -7.99 -12.74
N PRO A 2 9.13 -7.94 -12.38
CA PRO A 2 8.69 -6.88 -11.49
C PRO A 2 8.79 -7.37 -10.05
N ARG A 3 9.92 -7.08 -9.45
CA ARG A 3 10.10 -7.08 -7.99
C ARG A 3 9.18 -5.99 -7.43
N LEU A 4 8.17 -6.37 -6.64
CA LEU A 4 7.16 -5.44 -6.14
C LEU A 4 7.81 -4.32 -5.30
N ASP A 5 8.80 -4.68 -4.47
CA ASP A 5 9.61 -3.75 -3.69
C ASP A 5 10.31 -2.69 -4.57
N TRP A 6 10.84 -3.10 -5.73
CA TRP A 6 11.47 -2.18 -6.68
C TRP A 6 10.45 -1.21 -7.30
N GLN A 7 9.26 -1.69 -7.64
CA GLN A 7 8.20 -0.82 -8.14
C GLN A 7 7.69 0.15 -7.05
N MET A 8 7.60 -0.32 -5.80
CA MET A 8 7.21 0.52 -4.66
C MET A 8 8.22 1.65 -4.39
N TRP A 9 9.52 1.43 -4.65
CA TRP A 9 10.53 2.48 -4.58
C TRP A 9 10.20 3.65 -5.54
N PHE A 10 9.85 3.36 -6.79
CA PHE A 10 9.48 4.40 -7.76
C PHE A 10 8.12 5.02 -7.46
N ALA A 11 7.15 4.25 -6.96
CA ALA A 11 5.84 4.77 -6.59
C ALA A 11 5.94 5.91 -5.56
N ALA A 12 6.89 5.83 -4.62
CA ALA A 12 7.08 6.88 -3.63
C ALA A 12 7.57 8.22 -4.22
N LEU A 13 8.02 8.25 -5.48
CA LEU A 13 8.58 9.43 -6.15
C LEU A 13 7.54 10.21 -6.98
N SER A 14 6.31 9.72 -7.11
CA SER A 14 5.28 10.38 -7.92
C SER A 14 3.87 10.16 -7.34
N PRO A 15 2.88 11.00 -7.72
CA PRO A 15 1.49 10.77 -7.33
C PRO A 15 0.96 9.43 -7.86
N VAL A 16 -0.03 8.85 -7.18
CA VAL A 16 -0.63 7.55 -7.56
C VAL A 16 -1.18 7.53 -8.99
N GLN A 17 -1.63 8.67 -9.53
CA GLN A 17 -2.15 8.80 -10.90
C GLN A 17 -1.11 8.46 -11.97
N GLN A 18 0.18 8.59 -11.65
CA GLN A 18 1.28 8.22 -12.55
C GLN A 18 1.67 6.73 -12.41
N ASN A 19 1.03 5.99 -11.51
CA ASN A 19 1.33 4.61 -11.18
C ASN A 19 0.08 3.71 -11.38
N PRO A 20 -0.42 3.54 -12.61
CA PRO A 20 -1.66 2.78 -12.87
C PRO A 20 -1.57 1.31 -12.42
N TRP A 21 -0.37 0.74 -12.40
CA TRP A 21 -0.13 -0.60 -11.86
C TRP A 21 -0.53 -0.73 -10.38
N TYR A 22 -0.47 0.37 -9.61
CA TYR A 22 -0.81 0.37 -8.19
C TYR A 22 -2.31 0.13 -7.98
N ALA A 23 -3.17 0.73 -8.81
CA ALA A 23 -4.61 0.46 -8.78
C ALA A 23 -4.91 -1.01 -9.09
N SER A 24 -4.21 -1.61 -10.07
CA SER A 24 -4.30 -3.04 -10.37
C SER A 24 -3.84 -3.91 -9.20
N LEU A 25 -2.77 -3.53 -8.50
CA LEU A 25 -2.33 -4.21 -7.28
C LEU A 25 -3.44 -4.21 -6.22
N LEU A 26 -4.02 -3.04 -5.92
CA LEU A 26 -5.09 -2.91 -4.91
C LEU A 26 -6.31 -3.78 -5.28
N LYS A 27 -6.75 -3.72 -6.54
CA LYS A 27 -7.88 -4.54 -7.04
C LYS A 27 -7.61 -6.03 -6.85
N ARG A 28 -6.45 -6.51 -7.30
CA ARG A 28 -6.09 -7.94 -7.21
C ARG A 28 -5.93 -8.40 -5.76
N LEU A 29 -5.48 -7.53 -4.85
CA LEU A 29 -5.45 -7.82 -3.41
C LEU A 29 -6.86 -7.96 -2.81
N LEU A 30 -7.78 -7.06 -3.17
CA LEU A 30 -9.19 -7.15 -2.75
C LEU A 30 -9.90 -8.39 -3.33
N GLU A 31 -9.51 -8.85 -4.51
CA GLU A 31 -9.99 -10.10 -5.11
C GLU A 31 -9.33 -11.36 -4.50
N GLY A 32 -8.33 -11.21 -3.63
CA GLY A 32 -7.64 -12.34 -3.02
C GLY A 32 -6.66 -13.07 -3.93
N SER A 33 -6.26 -12.47 -5.05
CA SER A 33 -5.45 -13.06 -6.11
C SER A 33 -4.19 -13.79 -5.57
N PRO A 34 -4.12 -15.13 -5.63
CA PRO A 34 -2.94 -15.88 -5.20
C PRO A 34 -1.62 -15.42 -5.84
N PRO A 35 -1.52 -15.18 -7.18
CA PRO A 35 -0.25 -14.76 -7.78
C PRO A 35 0.20 -13.36 -7.35
N VAL A 36 -0.73 -12.49 -6.93
CA VAL A 36 -0.38 -11.13 -6.46
C VAL A 36 0.02 -11.15 -4.99
N ARG A 37 -0.64 -11.98 -4.18
CA ARG A 37 -0.25 -12.20 -2.78
C ARG A 37 1.15 -12.83 -2.68
N ALA A 38 1.53 -13.66 -3.65
CA ALA A 38 2.86 -14.25 -3.75
C ALA A 38 3.98 -13.24 -4.11
N LEU A 39 3.65 -11.99 -4.45
CA LEU A 39 4.66 -10.93 -4.64
C LEU A 39 5.21 -10.39 -3.32
N PHE A 40 4.52 -10.65 -2.21
CA PHE A 40 4.92 -10.24 -0.87
C PHE A 40 5.73 -11.37 -0.21
N MET A 41 6.74 -11.00 0.57
CA MET A 41 7.53 -11.97 1.35
C MET A 41 6.62 -12.80 2.27
N ASP A 42 5.74 -12.11 3.01
CA ASP A 42 4.66 -12.72 3.78
C ASP A 42 3.32 -12.43 3.10
N PRO A 43 2.54 -13.44 2.71
CA PRO A 43 1.28 -13.24 2.00
C PRO A 43 0.30 -12.38 2.83
N PRO A 44 -0.13 -11.22 2.31
CA PRO A 44 -1.07 -10.38 3.04
C PRO A 44 -2.44 -11.05 3.11
N PHE A 45 -3.18 -10.74 4.17
CA PHE A 45 -4.56 -11.17 4.41
C PHE A 45 -4.75 -12.69 4.30
N PRO A 46 -4.08 -13.49 5.16
CA PRO A 46 -3.99 -14.95 5.01
C PRO A 46 -5.36 -15.66 5.01
N ALA A 47 -6.29 -15.22 5.87
CA ALA A 47 -7.58 -15.88 6.06
C ALA A 47 -8.61 -15.59 4.96
N ARG A 48 -8.73 -14.33 4.53
CA ARG A 48 -9.68 -13.90 3.50
C ARG A 48 -9.26 -12.55 2.92
N PRO A 49 -9.69 -12.21 1.69
CA PRO A 49 -9.45 -10.90 1.13
C PRO A 49 -10.05 -9.78 2.01
N PRO A 50 -9.41 -8.61 2.10
CA PRO A 50 -9.91 -7.51 2.90
C PRO A 50 -11.11 -6.84 2.22
N THR A 51 -11.96 -6.20 3.02
CA THR A 51 -13.08 -5.38 2.48
C THR A 51 -12.60 -4.02 1.99
N PHE A 52 -11.62 -3.44 2.68
CA PHE A 52 -11.06 -2.13 2.39
C PHE A 52 -9.54 -2.20 2.36
N LEU A 53 -8.93 -1.43 1.47
CA LEU A 53 -7.50 -1.17 1.48
C LEU A 53 -7.25 0.32 1.70
N ARG A 54 -6.27 0.62 2.55
CA ARG A 54 -5.79 1.98 2.81
C ARG A 54 -4.30 2.05 2.55
N SER A 55 -3.91 2.89 1.60
CA SER A 55 -2.52 3.15 1.26
C SER A 55 -2.01 4.38 1.99
N VAL A 56 -1.22 4.19 3.05
CA VAL A 56 -0.66 5.30 3.85
C VAL A 56 0.70 5.70 3.28
N PHE A 57 0.92 6.99 3.09
CA PHE A 57 2.20 7.53 2.68
C PHE A 57 2.99 7.99 3.90
N LEU A 58 4.18 7.44 4.08
CA LEU A 58 5.07 7.72 5.20
C LEU A 58 6.39 8.29 4.67
N GLU A 59 6.87 9.36 5.30
CA GLU A 59 8.26 9.79 5.20
C GLU A 59 9.06 9.09 6.31
N TYR A 60 10.24 8.58 5.97
CA TYR A 60 11.19 8.03 6.92
C TYR A 60 12.44 8.93 6.96
N ARG A 61 12.94 9.21 8.16
CA ARG A 61 14.22 9.88 8.39
C ARG A 61 15.04 9.04 9.36
N PHE A 62 16.36 9.04 9.20
CA PHE A 62 17.22 8.39 10.18
C PHE A 62 17.00 9.03 11.55
N ALA A 63 16.86 8.19 12.56
CA ALA A 63 16.83 8.64 13.94
C ALA A 63 18.22 9.19 14.34
N PRO A 64 18.30 10.13 15.29
CA PRO A 64 19.58 10.60 15.80
C PRO A 64 20.38 9.45 16.43
N PRO A 65 21.73 9.48 16.39
CA PRO A 65 22.56 8.50 17.09
C PRO A 65 22.19 8.41 18.58
N GLY A 66 22.07 7.19 19.10
CA GLY A 66 21.68 6.97 20.51
C GLY A 66 20.19 7.14 20.80
N ALA A 67 19.34 7.17 19.78
CA ALA A 67 17.89 7.22 19.96
C ALA A 67 17.41 6.11 20.94
N PRO A 68 16.56 6.46 21.94
CA PRO A 68 16.07 5.50 22.92
C PRO A 68 15.45 4.27 22.26
N GLY A 69 15.77 3.09 22.79
CA GLY A 69 15.26 1.82 22.25
C GLY A 69 15.93 1.35 20.95
N GLY A 70 17.02 2.00 20.51
CA GLY A 70 17.80 1.54 19.34
C GLY A 70 17.04 1.68 18.02
N VAL A 71 16.12 2.63 17.93
CA VAL A 71 15.36 2.88 16.69
C VAL A 71 16.26 3.48 15.61
N TRP A 72 16.12 2.98 14.39
CA TRP A 72 16.89 3.45 13.23
C TRP A 72 16.19 4.55 12.44
N TRP A 73 14.87 4.63 12.55
CA TRP A 73 14.06 5.51 11.73
C TRP A 73 12.98 6.22 12.55
N GLU A 74 12.81 7.51 12.30
CA GLU A 74 11.62 8.27 12.63
C GLU A 74 10.67 8.25 11.43
N ARG A 75 9.38 8.07 11.68
CA ARG A 75 8.34 7.99 10.65
C ARG A 75 7.34 9.14 10.79
N ARG A 76 6.99 9.79 9.67
CA ARG A 76 5.97 10.84 9.62
C ARG A 76 4.90 10.47 8.59
N VAL A 77 3.64 10.50 9.01
CA VAL A 77 2.51 10.31 8.10
C VAL A 77 2.34 11.54 7.21
N LEU A 78 2.45 11.35 5.90
CA LEU A 78 2.20 12.37 4.89
C LEU A 78 0.73 12.41 4.45
N GLY A 79 -0.01 11.34 4.72
CA GLY A 79 -1.42 11.21 4.36
C GLY A 79 -1.67 9.87 3.66
N LEU A 80 -2.62 9.89 2.73
CA LEU A 80 -2.92 8.72 1.90
C LEU A 80 -2.17 8.84 0.56
N TYR A 81 -1.51 7.75 0.16
CA TYR A 81 -0.92 7.64 -1.18
C TYR A 81 -2.00 7.44 -2.26
N ALA A 82 -3.04 6.68 -1.91
CA ALA A 82 -4.23 6.46 -2.74
C ALA A 82 -5.48 6.57 -1.86
N PRO A 83 -6.66 6.90 -2.43
CA PRO A 83 -7.91 6.84 -1.68
C PRO A 83 -8.09 5.49 -0.97
N VAL A 84 -8.86 5.48 0.11
CA VAL A 84 -9.34 4.19 0.64
C VAL A 84 -10.21 3.56 -0.42
N VAL A 85 -9.99 2.29 -0.71
CA VAL A 85 -10.70 1.59 -1.79
C VAL A 85 -11.32 0.29 -1.32
N MET A 86 -12.39 -0.10 -1.99
CA MET A 86 -13.04 -1.40 -1.86
C MET A 86 -13.30 -2.00 -3.24
N LEU A 87 -13.68 -3.29 -3.25
CA LEU A 87 -14.21 -3.93 -4.45
C LEU A 87 -15.71 -3.69 -4.51
N GLY A 88 -16.16 -3.02 -5.58
CA GLY A 88 -17.58 -2.79 -5.86
C GLY A 88 -18.30 -4.10 -6.20
N PRO A 89 -19.65 -4.11 -6.17
CA PRO A 89 -20.45 -5.29 -6.51
C PRO A 89 -20.21 -5.81 -7.94
N ASP A 90 -19.82 -4.92 -8.85
CA ASP A 90 -19.47 -5.20 -10.25
C ASP A 90 -17.99 -5.60 -10.45
N GLY A 91 -17.24 -5.74 -9.35
CA GLY A 91 -15.81 -6.05 -9.39
C GLY A 91 -14.92 -4.87 -9.76
N THR A 92 -15.44 -3.63 -9.77
CA THR A 92 -14.62 -2.42 -9.99
C THR A 92 -13.94 -1.96 -8.70
N LEU A 93 -12.85 -1.21 -8.84
CA LEU A 93 -12.18 -0.59 -7.70
C LEU A 93 -12.88 0.74 -7.39
N THR A 94 -13.51 0.84 -6.22
CA THR A 94 -14.30 2.01 -5.83
C THR A 94 -13.61 2.75 -4.69
N ALA A 95 -13.47 4.07 -4.81
CA ALA A 95 -13.00 4.91 -3.71
C ALA A 95 -14.09 5.05 -2.64
N VAL A 96 -13.70 4.95 -1.37
CA VAL A 96 -14.57 5.14 -0.22
C VAL A 96 -14.42 6.58 0.25
N GLU A 97 -15.54 7.30 0.28
CA GLU A 97 -15.62 8.60 0.92
C GLU A 97 -15.72 8.37 2.43
N LEU A 98 -14.63 8.63 3.15
CA LEU A 98 -14.65 8.62 4.61
C LEU A 98 -15.31 9.94 5.05
N ALA A 99 -16.47 9.85 5.71
CA ALA A 99 -17.07 11.01 6.35
C ALA A 99 -16.04 11.66 7.29
N ARG A 100 -15.87 12.98 7.16
CA ARG A 100 -14.95 13.77 7.99
C ARG A 100 -15.48 13.93 9.40
#